data_AF-A0A3L7ZFG0-F1
#
_entry.id   AF-A0A3L7ZFG0-F1
#
_cell.length_a   1.000
_cell.length_b   1.000
_cell.length_c   1.000
_cell.angle_alpha   90.00
_cell.angle_beta   90.00
_cell.angle_gamma   90.00
#
_symmetry.space_group_name_H-M   'P 1'
#
loop_
_entity.id
_entity.type
_entity.pdbx_description
1 polymer ?
#
loop_
_entity_poly.entity_id
_entity_poly.type
_entity_poly.pdbx_seq_one_letter_code
_entity_poly.pdbx_strand_id
1 'polypeptide(L)'
;MYIVQDYSLAVIFCVVTMLCWGSWGNTQKLASKTWRYEFFYWDYVIGVLLLSLISGFTLGSIGTEGRSFLPDLAQANLASLGSAFLGGIIFNAANILLSAAIAICGLSVAFPVGIGLALVLGVLVNYFGAAKGEPTYIFIGVALITVAIILNGLAYKKALVGTKKVSGKGILISVVAGVIMAFFYRFVAASMDMENFASPAPGKLTPYTAVFVFAIGVFVSNFLFNTLAMKHPVEGKPVSISGYFKGDMSTHLVGVLGGVIWCIGQSFSMIASEKAGAAISYGLGQGATLVSALWGILIWKEFKGAPAISNRLNVGMFILFVIGLGFLIYAGA
;
A
#
# COMPACT_ATOMS: atom_id res chain seq x y z
N MET A 1 -17.59 -6.77 16.52
CA MET A 1 -17.01 -6.27 15.25
C MET A 1 -17.35 -7.20 14.09
N TYR A 2 -17.17 -6.75 12.85
CA TYR A 2 -17.28 -7.59 11.67
C TYR A 2 -16.03 -8.47 11.49
N ILE A 3 -16.22 -9.74 11.12
CA ILE A 3 -15.15 -10.72 10.90
C ILE A 3 -15.47 -11.52 9.65
N VAL A 4 -14.46 -11.72 8.79
CA VAL A 4 -14.59 -12.54 7.58
C VAL A 4 -14.66 -14.02 7.97
N GLN A 5 -15.67 -14.72 7.48
CA GLN A 5 -15.97 -16.08 7.92
C GLN A 5 -15.24 -17.14 7.10
N ASP A 6 -15.02 -16.90 5.81
CA ASP A 6 -14.46 -17.87 4.87
C ASP A 6 -13.32 -17.31 4.02
N TYR A 7 -12.54 -18.22 3.44
CA TYR A 7 -11.37 -17.88 2.63
C TYR A 7 -11.73 -17.16 1.32
N SER A 8 -12.83 -17.54 0.68
CA SER A 8 -13.25 -16.93 -0.59
C SER A 8 -13.56 -15.44 -0.41
N LEU A 9 -14.28 -15.09 0.64
CA LEU A 9 -14.56 -13.70 0.98
C LEU A 9 -13.27 -12.94 1.38
N ALA A 10 -12.34 -13.60 2.07
CA ALA A 10 -11.03 -13.02 2.37
C ALA A 10 -10.24 -12.68 1.09
N VAL A 11 -10.29 -13.54 0.07
CA VAL A 11 -9.68 -13.28 -1.24
C VAL A 11 -10.36 -12.08 -1.92
N ILE A 12 -11.69 -11.97 -1.89
CA ILE A 12 -12.41 -10.80 -2.42
C ILE A 12 -11.91 -9.51 -1.76
N PHE A 13 -11.77 -9.52 -0.43
CA PHE A 13 -11.25 -8.36 0.31
C PHE A 13 -9.80 -8.03 -0.05
N CYS A 14 -8.98 -9.04 -0.33
CA CYS A 14 -7.62 -8.85 -0.85
C CYS A 14 -7.62 -8.26 -2.27
N VAL A 15 -8.59 -8.63 -3.13
CA VAL A 15 -8.77 -8.00 -4.45
C VAL A 15 -9.21 -6.54 -4.31
N VAL A 16 -10.12 -6.22 -3.38
CA VAL A 16 -10.48 -4.83 -3.10
C VAL A 16 -9.27 -4.05 -2.58
N THR A 17 -8.46 -4.66 -1.70
CA THR A 17 -7.18 -4.09 -1.25
C THR A 17 -6.28 -3.74 -2.42
N MET A 18 -6.12 -4.68 -3.35
CA MET A 18 -5.31 -4.51 -4.56
C MET A 18 -5.77 -3.29 -5.39
N LEU A 19 -7.08 -3.14 -5.58
CA LEU A 19 -7.66 -2.03 -6.31
C LEU A 19 -7.43 -0.70 -5.59
N CYS A 20 -7.66 -0.65 -4.28
CA CYS A 20 -7.45 0.51 -3.43
C CYS A 20 -5.98 0.98 -3.45
N TRP A 21 -5.05 0.08 -3.10
CA TRP A 21 -3.62 0.38 -3.05
C TRP A 21 -3.02 0.72 -4.42
N GLY A 22 -3.56 0.16 -5.51
CA GLY A 22 -3.14 0.54 -6.86
C GLY A 22 -3.74 1.83 -7.38
N SER A 23 -4.78 2.36 -6.73
CA SER A 23 -5.56 3.49 -7.26
C SER A 23 -5.35 4.80 -6.52
N TRP A 24 -4.94 4.80 -5.25
CA TRP A 24 -4.78 6.05 -4.48
C TRP A 24 -3.82 7.03 -5.16
N GLY A 25 -2.74 6.55 -5.80
CA GLY A 25 -1.76 7.40 -6.50
C GLY A 25 -2.35 8.22 -7.65
N ASN A 26 -3.51 7.82 -8.19
CA ASN A 26 -4.23 8.63 -9.17
C ASN A 26 -4.70 9.96 -8.59
N THR A 27 -5.09 10.00 -7.32
CA THR A 27 -5.50 11.24 -6.65
C THR A 27 -4.32 12.22 -6.54
N GLN A 28 -3.12 11.71 -6.23
CA GLN A 28 -1.89 12.52 -6.25
C GLN A 28 -1.64 13.11 -7.64
N LYS A 29 -1.76 12.27 -8.68
CA LYS A 29 -1.55 12.70 -10.06
C LYS A 29 -2.62 13.67 -10.58
N LEU A 30 -3.86 13.55 -10.09
CA LEU A 30 -4.92 14.52 -10.37
C LEU A 30 -4.61 15.87 -9.71
N ALA A 31 -4.17 15.85 -8.45
CA ALA A 31 -3.82 17.05 -7.69
C ALA A 31 -2.52 17.72 -8.21
N SER A 32 -1.59 16.97 -8.79
CA SER A 32 -0.23 17.44 -9.13
C SER A 32 -0.16 18.63 -10.09
N LYS A 33 -1.26 18.99 -10.76
CA LYS A 33 -1.32 20.16 -11.65
C LYS A 33 -1.24 21.48 -10.87
N THR A 34 -1.79 21.52 -9.66
CA THR A 34 -1.94 22.73 -8.85
C THR A 34 -1.46 22.54 -7.41
N TRP A 35 -1.33 21.30 -6.96
CA TRP A 35 -0.97 20.93 -5.60
C TRP A 35 0.31 20.12 -5.58
N ARG A 36 1.30 20.62 -4.85
CA ARG A 36 2.56 19.90 -4.68
C ARG A 36 2.37 18.63 -3.86
N TYR A 37 3.17 17.61 -4.14
CA TYR A 37 3.03 16.32 -3.46
C TYR A 37 3.22 16.44 -1.94
N GLU A 38 4.05 17.36 -1.45
CA GLU A 38 4.25 17.55 0.00
C GLU A 38 2.97 18.03 0.69
N PHE A 39 2.21 18.92 0.04
CA PHE A 39 0.94 19.40 0.58
C PHE A 39 -0.15 18.34 0.44
N PHE A 40 -0.23 17.68 -0.73
CA PHE A 40 -1.10 16.53 -0.95
C PHE A 40 -0.87 15.44 0.12
N TYR A 41 0.38 15.22 0.54
CA TYR A 41 0.72 14.15 1.46
C TYR A 41 0.19 14.43 2.89
N TRP A 42 0.06 15.70 3.29
CA TRP A 42 -0.66 16.05 4.52
C TRP A 42 -2.14 15.64 4.45
N ASP A 43 -2.80 15.94 3.32
CA ASP A 43 -4.20 15.56 3.10
C ASP A 43 -4.37 14.03 3.10
N TYR A 44 -3.44 13.32 2.46
CA TYR A 44 -3.41 11.86 2.43
C TYR A 44 -3.35 11.26 3.84
N VAL A 45 -2.41 11.68 4.69
CA VAL A 45 -2.29 11.10 6.04
C VAL A 45 -3.50 11.43 6.93
N ILE A 46 -4.13 12.59 6.72
CA ILE A 46 -5.39 12.95 7.39
C ILE A 46 -6.50 12.01 6.92
N GLY A 47 -6.62 11.74 5.62
CA GLY A 47 -7.59 10.80 5.07
C GLY A 47 -7.44 9.39 5.63
N VAL A 48 -6.20 8.91 5.79
CA VAL A 48 -5.91 7.61 6.43
C VAL A 48 -6.41 7.59 7.87
N LEU A 49 -6.09 8.62 8.67
CA LEU A 49 -6.51 8.69 10.07
C LEU A 49 -8.04 8.76 10.21
N LEU A 50 -8.69 9.63 9.43
CA LEU A 50 -10.15 9.80 9.45
C LEU A 50 -10.86 8.49 9.11
N LEU A 51 -10.43 7.78 8.07
CA LEU A 51 -11.07 6.52 7.73
C LEU A 51 -10.82 5.44 8.78
N SER A 52 -9.61 5.38 9.37
CA SER A 52 -9.33 4.39 10.42
C SER A 52 -10.26 4.56 11.64
N LEU A 53 -10.56 5.81 12.02
CA LEU A 53 -11.54 6.14 13.06
C LEU A 53 -12.95 5.70 12.66
N ILE A 54 -13.39 6.05 11.44
CA ILE A 54 -14.70 5.62 10.93
C ILE A 54 -14.80 4.10 10.94
N SER A 55 -13.77 3.40 10.48
CA SER A 55 -13.73 1.93 10.44
C SER A 55 -13.82 1.32 11.84
N GLY A 56 -13.09 1.87 12.82
CA GLY A 56 -13.16 1.44 14.22
C GLY A 56 -14.54 1.61 14.86
N PHE A 57 -15.15 2.78 14.68
CA PHE A 57 -16.50 3.07 15.23
C PHE A 57 -17.65 2.42 14.44
N THR A 58 -17.40 1.95 13.23
CA THR A 58 -18.41 1.25 12.41
C THR A 58 -18.15 -0.25 12.39
N LEU A 59 -17.50 -0.80 11.38
CA LEU A 59 -17.23 -2.24 11.25
C LEU A 59 -16.49 -2.82 12.46
N GLY A 60 -15.62 -2.03 13.11
CA GLY A 60 -14.92 -2.41 14.34
C GLY A 60 -15.78 -2.43 15.61
N SER A 61 -17.01 -1.95 15.56
CA SER A 61 -17.92 -1.88 16.71
C SER A 61 -19.31 -2.47 16.45
N ILE A 62 -19.69 -2.65 15.18
CA ILE A 62 -20.94 -3.26 14.74
C ILE A 62 -20.68 -4.75 14.48
N GLY A 63 -21.43 -5.62 15.15
CA GLY A 63 -21.33 -7.09 15.03
C GLY A 63 -21.39 -7.78 16.38
N THR A 64 -21.63 -9.10 16.38
CA THR A 64 -21.80 -9.93 17.59
C THR A 64 -20.53 -10.66 18.02
N GLU A 65 -19.51 -10.70 17.16
CA GLU A 65 -18.25 -11.43 17.37
C GLU A 65 -17.08 -10.49 17.64
N GLY A 66 -16.04 -10.95 18.33
CA GLY A 66 -14.83 -10.16 18.58
C GLY A 66 -15.02 -8.98 19.53
N ARG A 67 -13.92 -8.41 20.01
CA ARG A 67 -13.95 -7.20 20.84
C ARG A 67 -14.31 -5.98 20.01
N SER A 68 -15.19 -5.12 20.53
CA SER A 68 -15.45 -3.80 19.92
C SER A 68 -14.27 -2.86 20.11
N PHE A 69 -14.14 -1.87 19.22
CA PHE A 69 -12.99 -0.97 19.11
C PHE A 69 -12.52 -0.32 20.43
N LEU A 70 -13.41 0.35 21.18
CA LEU A 70 -13.00 1.04 22.42
C LEU A 70 -12.55 0.06 23.53
N PRO A 71 -13.30 -1.01 23.85
CA PRO A 71 -12.81 -2.04 24.78
C PRO A 71 -11.48 -2.68 24.34
N ASP A 72 -11.33 -2.94 23.03
CA ASP A 72 -10.13 -3.55 22.48
C ASP A 72 -8.89 -2.64 22.62
N LEU A 73 -9.07 -1.33 22.39
CA LEU A 73 -8.03 -0.32 22.62
C LEU A 73 -7.66 -0.20 24.11
N ALA A 74 -8.65 -0.26 25.00
CA ALA A 74 -8.43 -0.13 26.44
C ALA A 74 -7.66 -1.31 27.05
N GLN A 75 -7.87 -2.52 26.56
CA GLN A 75 -7.18 -3.72 27.06
C GLN A 75 -5.82 -3.98 26.40
N ALA A 76 -5.49 -3.27 25.32
CA ALA A 76 -4.29 -3.50 24.53
C ALA A 76 -3.02 -3.28 25.35
N ASN A 77 -2.06 -4.20 25.21
CA ASN A 77 -0.76 -4.03 25.87
C ASN A 77 0.16 -3.09 25.06
N LEU A 78 1.16 -2.53 25.73
CA LEU A 78 2.11 -1.59 25.10
C LEU A 78 2.92 -2.21 23.96
N ALA A 79 3.18 -3.53 23.99
CA ALA A 79 3.92 -4.21 22.94
C ALA A 79 3.13 -4.27 21.63
N SER A 80 1.84 -4.61 21.68
CA SER A 80 0.95 -4.65 20.53
C SER A 80 0.71 -3.24 19.97
N LEU A 81 0.44 -2.27 20.85
CA LEU A 81 0.30 -0.85 20.46
C LEU A 81 1.58 -0.33 19.78
N GLY A 82 2.73 -0.57 20.40
CA GLY A 82 4.04 -0.18 19.87
C GLY A 82 4.35 -0.83 18.53
N SER A 83 4.00 -2.10 18.35
CA SER A 83 4.19 -2.83 17.09
C SER A 83 3.33 -2.24 15.96
N ALA A 84 2.03 -2.03 16.18
CA ALA A 84 1.15 -1.42 15.18
C ALA A 84 1.60 0.00 14.81
N PHE A 85 1.96 0.81 15.82
CA PHE A 85 2.46 2.17 15.64
C PHE A 85 3.75 2.20 14.82
N LEU A 86 4.72 1.32 15.12
CA LEU A 86 5.96 1.18 14.35
C LEU A 86 5.69 0.75 12.91
N GLY A 87 4.73 -0.15 12.68
CA GLY A 87 4.24 -0.46 11.34
C GLY A 87 3.80 0.80 10.59
N GLY A 88 3.06 1.70 11.25
CA GLY A 88 2.66 3.00 10.72
C GLY A 88 3.84 3.88 10.31
N ILE A 89 4.86 3.98 11.17
CA ILE A 89 6.07 4.78 10.88
C ILE A 89 6.82 4.22 9.66
N ILE A 90 7.04 2.90 9.62
CA ILE A 90 7.77 2.23 8.52
C ILE A 90 7.02 2.42 7.21
N PHE A 91 5.70 2.22 7.23
CA PHE A 91 4.87 2.46 6.06
C PHE A 91 4.97 3.91 5.59
N ASN A 92 4.85 4.88 6.50
CA ASN A 92 4.87 6.29 6.13
C ASN A 92 6.22 6.72 5.53
N ALA A 93 7.33 6.23 6.11
CA ALA A 93 8.67 6.46 5.57
C ALA A 93 8.80 5.95 4.13
N ALA A 94 8.25 4.78 3.84
CA ALA A 94 8.25 4.23 2.49
C ALA A 94 7.29 4.96 1.56
N ASN A 95 6.08 5.25 2.02
CA ASN A 95 5.02 5.79 1.18
C ASN A 95 5.26 7.25 0.79
N ILE A 96 5.89 8.06 1.64
CA ILE A 96 6.29 9.43 1.25
C ILE A 96 7.39 9.42 0.19
N LEU A 97 8.33 8.47 0.28
CA LEU A 97 9.35 8.26 -0.75
C LEU A 97 8.70 7.79 -2.06
N LEU A 98 7.71 6.91 -1.98
CA LEU A 98 6.94 6.49 -3.15
C LEU A 98 6.19 7.68 -3.78
N SER A 99 5.50 8.51 -2.99
CA SER A 99 4.86 9.75 -3.45
C SER A 99 5.86 10.69 -4.12
N ALA A 100 7.04 10.84 -3.55
CA ALA A 100 8.12 11.64 -4.11
C ALA A 100 8.62 11.05 -5.45
N ALA A 101 8.78 9.73 -5.54
CA ALA A 101 9.15 9.07 -6.80
C ALA A 101 8.07 9.24 -7.89
N ILE A 102 6.79 9.11 -7.54
CA ILE A 102 5.67 9.34 -8.46
C ILE A 102 5.72 10.76 -9.04
N ALA A 103 6.05 11.76 -8.22
CA ALA A 103 6.16 13.14 -8.67
C ALA A 103 7.25 13.32 -9.75
N ILE A 104 8.35 12.55 -9.67
CA ILE A 104 9.51 12.69 -10.55
C ILE A 104 9.40 11.81 -11.81
N CYS A 105 9.06 10.53 -11.64
CA CYS A 105 9.11 9.54 -12.72
C CYS A 105 7.73 8.96 -13.11
N GLY A 106 6.65 9.34 -12.43
CA GLY A 106 5.29 8.93 -12.76
C GLY A 106 4.86 7.59 -12.14
N LEU A 107 3.56 7.29 -12.29
CA LEU A 107 2.92 6.13 -11.66
C LEU A 107 3.41 4.81 -12.26
N SER A 108 3.50 4.69 -13.59
CA SER A 108 3.93 3.45 -14.26
C SER A 108 5.37 3.02 -13.97
N VAL A 109 6.16 3.86 -13.31
CA VAL A 109 7.55 3.57 -12.93
C VAL A 109 7.67 3.33 -11.46
N ALA A 110 7.18 4.28 -10.67
CA ALA A 110 7.40 4.27 -9.24
C ALA A 110 6.71 3.08 -8.57
N PHE A 111 5.49 2.74 -9.01
CA PHE A 111 4.75 1.60 -8.48
C PHE A 111 5.40 0.27 -8.85
N PRO A 112 5.65 -0.08 -10.13
CA PRO A 112 6.23 -1.39 -10.44
C PRO A 112 7.61 -1.62 -9.84
N VAL A 113 8.45 -0.58 -9.76
CA VAL A 113 9.77 -0.71 -9.12
C VAL A 113 9.64 -0.80 -7.59
N GLY A 114 8.90 0.10 -6.97
CA GLY A 114 8.80 0.17 -5.50
C GLY A 114 7.86 -0.88 -4.92
N ILE A 115 6.58 -0.84 -5.31
CA ILE A 115 5.55 -1.77 -4.83
C ILE A 115 5.82 -3.19 -5.32
N GLY A 116 6.34 -3.38 -6.53
CA GLY A 116 6.75 -4.69 -7.01
C GLY A 116 7.84 -5.33 -6.14
N LEU A 117 8.88 -4.56 -5.78
CA LEU A 117 9.93 -5.04 -4.87
C LEU A 117 9.39 -5.28 -3.46
N ALA A 118 8.51 -4.38 -2.98
CA ALA A 118 7.84 -4.54 -1.69
C ALA A 118 7.00 -5.81 -1.63
N LEU A 119 6.34 -6.20 -2.73
CA LEU A 119 5.59 -7.45 -2.84
C LEU A 119 6.51 -8.63 -2.61
N VAL A 120 7.57 -8.75 -3.42
CA VAL A 120 8.46 -9.91 -3.39
C VAL A 120 9.08 -10.07 -2.01
N LEU A 121 9.69 -9.00 -1.48
CA LEU A 121 10.35 -9.05 -0.17
C LEU A 121 9.33 -9.21 0.96
N GLY A 122 8.21 -8.50 0.90
CA GLY A 122 7.22 -8.52 1.97
C GLY A 122 6.45 -9.83 2.05
N VAL A 123 6.18 -10.51 0.93
CA VAL A 123 5.59 -11.86 0.96
C VAL A 123 6.52 -12.82 1.70
N LEU A 124 7.82 -12.78 1.40
CA LEU A 124 8.83 -13.59 2.09
C LEU A 124 8.90 -13.26 3.59
N VAL A 125 9.00 -11.98 3.93
CA VAL A 125 9.08 -11.51 5.33
C VAL A 125 7.84 -11.93 6.13
N ASN A 126 6.65 -11.82 5.55
CA ASN A 126 5.42 -12.21 6.24
C ASN A 126 5.25 -13.74 6.31
N TYR A 127 5.65 -14.47 5.27
CA TYR A 127 5.57 -15.93 5.27
C TYR A 127 6.49 -16.54 6.34
N PHE A 128 7.74 -16.07 6.45
CA PHE A 128 8.64 -16.53 7.49
C PHE A 128 8.28 -16.00 8.89
N GLY A 129 7.50 -14.92 8.98
CA GLY A 129 7.01 -14.37 10.25
C GLY A 129 5.84 -15.14 10.84
N ALA A 130 4.94 -15.66 10.00
CA ALA A 130 3.82 -16.50 10.39
C ALA A 130 3.41 -17.37 9.19
N ALA A 131 4.01 -18.56 9.09
CA ALA A 131 3.84 -19.44 7.94
C ALA A 131 2.38 -19.91 7.82
N LYS A 132 1.73 -19.53 6.73
CA LYS A 132 0.37 -19.96 6.37
C LYS A 132 0.24 -20.06 4.86
N GLY A 133 -0.44 -21.11 4.40
CA GLY A 133 -0.56 -21.48 3.00
C GLY A 133 0.57 -22.41 2.53
N GLU A 134 0.32 -23.11 1.41
CA GLU A 134 1.26 -24.07 0.84
C GLU A 134 2.47 -23.33 0.21
N PRO A 135 3.70 -23.65 0.64
CA PRO A 135 4.90 -22.90 0.26
C PRO A 135 5.19 -22.94 -1.25
N THR A 136 5.04 -24.10 -1.89
CA THR A 136 5.37 -24.31 -3.30
C THR A 136 4.62 -23.32 -4.18
N TYR A 137 3.30 -23.19 -3.97
CA TYR A 137 2.47 -22.25 -4.71
C TYR A 137 2.81 -20.79 -4.40
N ILE A 138 3.16 -20.46 -3.15
CA ILE A 138 3.62 -19.11 -2.78
C ILE A 138 4.90 -18.76 -3.53
N PHE A 139 5.92 -19.63 -3.50
CA PHE A 139 7.21 -19.35 -4.13
C PHE A 139 7.11 -19.31 -5.65
N ILE A 140 6.31 -20.18 -6.28
CA ILE A 140 6.04 -20.11 -7.73
C ILE A 140 5.34 -18.80 -8.07
N GLY A 141 4.32 -18.40 -7.29
CA GLY A 141 3.61 -17.14 -7.48
C GLY A 141 4.54 -15.93 -7.39
N VAL A 142 5.38 -15.87 -6.35
CA VAL A 142 6.40 -14.82 -6.16
C VAL A 142 7.41 -14.80 -7.31
N ALA A 143 7.88 -15.96 -7.78
CA ALA A 143 8.82 -16.04 -8.90
C ALA A 143 8.20 -15.48 -10.19
N LEU A 144 6.95 -15.86 -10.51
CA LEU A 144 6.24 -15.35 -11.68
C LEU A 144 6.02 -13.83 -11.61
N ILE A 145 5.62 -13.32 -10.44
CA ILE A 145 5.44 -11.88 -10.21
C ILE A 145 6.78 -11.14 -10.35
N THR A 146 7.87 -11.72 -9.86
CA THR A 146 9.23 -11.15 -10.01
C THR A 146 9.59 -11.00 -11.48
N VAL A 147 9.36 -12.04 -12.29
CA VAL A 147 9.58 -11.97 -13.75
C VAL A 147 8.67 -10.90 -14.38
N ALA A 148 7.40 -10.81 -13.97
CA ALA A 148 6.48 -9.79 -14.45
C ALA A 148 7.00 -8.36 -14.19
N ILE A 149 7.50 -8.09 -12.99
CA ILE A 149 8.08 -6.78 -12.62
C ILE A 149 9.30 -6.46 -13.49
N ILE A 150 10.16 -7.44 -13.76
CA ILE A 150 11.31 -7.27 -14.66
C ILE A 150 10.82 -6.92 -16.09
N LEU A 151 9.81 -7.62 -16.60
CA LEU A 151 9.23 -7.31 -17.93
C LEU A 151 8.67 -5.88 -17.97
N ASN A 152 8.02 -5.41 -16.90
CA ASN A 152 7.55 -4.03 -16.81
C ASN A 152 8.70 -3.02 -16.88
N GLY A 153 9.76 -3.22 -16.09
CA GLY A 153 10.94 -2.36 -16.11
C GLY A 153 11.61 -2.33 -17.50
N LEU A 154 11.65 -3.47 -18.20
CA LEU A 154 12.14 -3.55 -19.58
C LEU A 154 11.22 -2.85 -20.58
N ALA A 155 9.89 -3.00 -20.44
CA ALA A 155 8.91 -2.29 -21.27
C ALA A 155 9.13 -0.79 -21.18
N TYR A 156 9.26 -0.30 -19.94
CA TYR A 156 9.52 1.09 -19.67
C TYR A 156 10.86 1.57 -20.24
N LYS A 157 11.96 0.83 -20.02
CA LYS A 157 13.26 1.13 -20.64
C LYS A 157 13.15 1.32 -22.16
N LYS A 158 12.32 0.53 -22.83
CA LYS A 158 12.09 0.62 -24.28
C LYS A 158 11.16 1.76 -24.68
N ALA A 159 10.18 2.12 -23.84
CA ALA A 159 9.27 3.23 -24.09
C ALA A 159 9.97 4.61 -24.13
N LEU A 160 11.16 4.71 -23.53
CA LEU A 160 11.91 5.96 -23.37
C LEU A 160 12.96 6.20 -24.45
N VAL A 161 13.14 5.24 -25.37
CA VAL A 161 14.06 5.40 -26.49
C VAL A 161 13.46 6.42 -27.46
N GLY A 162 13.75 7.71 -27.23
CA GLY A 162 13.33 8.84 -28.07
C GLY A 162 12.59 9.99 -27.36
N THR A 163 12.23 9.85 -26.07
CA THR A 163 11.56 10.90 -25.27
C THR A 163 12.06 10.90 -23.83
N LYS A 164 11.98 12.06 -23.14
CA LYS A 164 12.46 12.40 -21.76
C LYS A 164 13.22 11.28 -21.01
N LYS A 165 14.50 11.51 -20.71
CA LYS A 165 15.30 10.64 -19.81
C LYS A 165 14.54 10.36 -18.52
N VAL A 166 14.49 9.09 -18.12
CA VAL A 166 13.99 8.72 -16.81
C VAL A 166 14.92 9.19 -15.73
N SER A 167 14.32 9.75 -14.69
CA SER A 167 15.06 10.13 -13.51
C SER A 167 15.58 8.88 -12.80
N GLY A 168 16.88 8.62 -12.95
CA GLY A 168 17.56 7.58 -12.16
C GLY A 168 17.41 7.83 -10.65
N LYS A 169 17.30 9.10 -10.24
CA LYS A 169 16.94 9.48 -8.86
C LYS A 169 15.56 8.95 -8.47
N GLY A 170 14.55 9.10 -9.34
CA GLY A 170 13.21 8.56 -9.10
C GLY A 170 13.20 7.04 -8.93
N ILE A 171 13.92 6.31 -9.79
CA ILE A 171 14.07 4.85 -9.68
C ILE A 171 14.71 4.46 -8.34
N LEU A 172 15.82 5.10 -7.96
CA LEU A 172 16.50 4.82 -6.70
C LEU A 172 15.58 5.04 -5.49
N ILE A 173 14.83 6.15 -5.49
CA ILE A 173 13.86 6.45 -4.44
C ILE A 173 12.77 5.37 -4.39
N SER A 174 12.26 4.91 -5.53
CA SER A 174 11.28 3.81 -5.58
C SER A 174 11.84 2.51 -5.02
N VAL A 175 13.08 2.15 -5.33
CA VAL A 175 13.72 0.94 -4.79
C VAL A 175 13.83 1.04 -3.26
N VAL A 176 14.33 2.16 -2.74
CA VAL A 176 14.43 2.39 -1.29
C VAL A 176 13.06 2.33 -0.63
N ALA A 177 12.06 2.97 -1.21
CA ALA A 177 10.67 2.91 -0.75
C ALA A 177 10.18 1.45 -0.70
N GLY A 178 10.40 0.68 -1.76
CA GLY A 178 9.99 -0.73 -1.84
C GLY A 178 10.62 -1.61 -0.78
N VAL A 179 11.93 -1.46 -0.55
CA VAL A 179 12.64 -2.20 0.50
C VAL A 179 12.08 -1.88 1.88
N ILE A 180 11.89 -0.60 2.22
CA ILE A 180 11.33 -0.20 3.52
C ILE A 180 9.87 -0.71 3.66
N MET A 181 9.07 -0.59 2.59
CA MET A 181 7.67 -0.99 2.58
C MET A 181 7.48 -2.50 2.79
N ALA A 182 8.44 -3.33 2.40
CA ALA A 182 8.37 -4.78 2.63
C ALA A 182 8.18 -5.17 4.10
N PHE A 183 8.55 -4.30 5.05
CA PHE A 183 8.60 -4.64 6.47
C PHE A 183 7.39 -4.19 7.28
N PHE A 184 6.59 -3.21 6.83
CA PHE A 184 5.58 -2.61 7.72
C PHE A 184 4.51 -3.63 8.15
N TYR A 185 4.07 -4.48 7.22
CA TYR A 185 2.93 -5.37 7.41
C TYR A 185 3.16 -6.37 8.55
N ARG A 186 4.37 -6.91 8.67
CA ARG A 186 4.70 -7.87 9.74
C ARG A 186 4.53 -7.29 11.14
N PHE A 187 4.77 -5.99 11.32
CA PHE A 187 4.61 -5.32 12.61
C PHE A 187 3.13 -5.10 12.94
N VAL A 188 2.31 -4.80 11.94
CA VAL A 188 0.86 -4.73 12.11
C VAL A 188 0.30 -6.12 12.42
N ALA A 189 0.70 -7.14 11.66
CA ALA A 189 0.31 -8.54 11.92
C ALA A 189 0.71 -9.00 13.32
N ALA A 190 1.94 -8.69 13.76
CA ALA A 190 2.42 -9.05 15.10
C ALA A 190 1.65 -8.36 16.24
N SER A 191 0.97 -7.24 15.98
CA SER A 191 0.12 -6.57 16.98
C SER A 191 -1.22 -7.27 17.21
N MET A 192 -1.63 -8.13 16.28
CA MET A 192 -2.94 -8.79 16.29
C MET A 192 -2.82 -10.25 16.72
N ASP A 193 -3.97 -10.85 17.03
CA ASP A 193 -4.10 -12.30 17.15
C ASP A 193 -4.56 -12.87 15.80
N MET A 194 -3.61 -13.29 14.98
CA MET A 194 -3.85 -13.76 13.61
C MET A 194 -4.57 -15.11 13.53
N GLU A 195 -4.77 -15.79 14.66
CA GLU A 195 -5.38 -17.11 14.73
C GLU A 195 -6.87 -17.05 15.10
N ASN A 196 -7.29 -16.03 15.86
CA ASN A 196 -8.65 -15.91 16.33
C ASN A 196 -9.09 -14.44 16.50
N PHE A 197 -9.78 -13.89 15.50
CA PHE A 197 -10.38 -12.56 15.63
C PHE A 197 -11.68 -12.54 16.43
N ALA A 198 -12.38 -13.68 16.55
CA ALA A 198 -13.64 -13.76 17.30
C ALA A 198 -13.43 -13.71 18.81
N SER A 199 -12.30 -14.22 19.29
CA SER A 199 -11.85 -14.11 20.68
C SER A 199 -10.34 -13.87 20.73
N PRO A 200 -9.88 -12.65 20.40
CA PRO A 200 -8.45 -12.39 20.32
C PRO A 200 -7.80 -12.47 21.70
N ALA A 201 -6.56 -12.94 21.76
CA ALA A 201 -5.82 -13.08 23.01
C ALA A 201 -5.75 -11.75 23.81
N PRO A 202 -5.71 -11.80 25.16
CA PRO A 202 -5.52 -10.60 25.96
C PRO A 202 -4.26 -9.83 25.57
N GLY A 203 -4.37 -8.50 25.51
CA GLY A 203 -3.32 -7.58 25.12
C GLY A 203 -3.07 -7.48 23.60
N LYS A 204 -3.66 -8.35 22.76
CA LYS A 204 -3.61 -8.25 21.29
C LYS A 204 -4.72 -7.36 20.74
N LEU A 205 -4.45 -6.78 19.57
CA LEU A 205 -5.39 -5.91 18.86
C LEU A 205 -6.28 -6.70 17.91
N THR A 206 -7.49 -6.21 17.71
CA THR A 206 -8.32 -6.51 16.54
C THR A 206 -7.77 -5.80 15.29
N PRO A 207 -8.14 -6.24 14.07
CA PRO A 207 -7.73 -5.56 12.83
C PRO A 207 -8.14 -4.08 12.78
N TYR A 208 -9.27 -3.70 13.37
CA TYR A 208 -9.74 -2.32 13.38
C TYR A 208 -8.88 -1.43 14.28
N THR A 209 -8.60 -1.90 15.50
CA THR A 209 -7.72 -1.18 16.44
C THR A 209 -6.29 -1.12 15.92
N ALA A 210 -5.78 -2.21 15.33
CA ALA A 210 -4.45 -2.25 14.75
C ALA A 210 -4.29 -1.22 13.61
N VAL A 211 -5.28 -1.11 12.71
CA VAL A 211 -5.27 -0.11 11.63
C VAL A 211 -5.36 1.32 12.17
N PHE A 212 -6.14 1.55 13.23
CA PHE A 212 -6.20 2.86 13.87
C PHE A 212 -4.85 3.27 14.50
N VAL A 213 -4.22 2.38 15.27
CA VAL A 213 -2.91 2.64 15.90
C VAL A 213 -1.81 2.81 14.84
N PHE A 214 -1.87 1.99 13.79
CA PHE A 214 -1.04 2.16 12.59
C PHE A 214 -1.23 3.56 11.97
N ALA A 215 -2.47 4.02 11.79
CA ALA A 215 -2.78 5.33 11.21
C ALA A 215 -2.29 6.48 12.09
N ILE A 216 -2.31 6.35 13.42
CA ILE A 216 -1.66 7.29 14.34
C ILE A 216 -0.14 7.31 14.08
N GLY A 217 0.49 6.14 13.91
CA GLY A 217 1.91 6.03 13.55
C GLY A 217 2.24 6.74 12.23
N VAL A 218 1.39 6.59 11.22
CA VAL A 218 1.50 7.30 9.95
C VAL A 218 1.40 8.82 10.17
N PHE A 219 0.36 9.27 10.86
CA PHE A 219 0.11 10.69 11.09
C PHE A 219 1.22 11.38 11.90
N VAL A 220 1.62 10.78 13.02
CA VAL A 220 2.63 11.36 13.93
C VAL A 220 4.01 11.41 13.26
N SER A 221 4.43 10.33 12.59
CA SER A 221 5.72 10.33 11.87
C SER A 221 5.74 11.31 10.70
N ASN A 222 4.58 11.68 10.16
CA ASN A 222 4.49 12.63 9.06
C ASN A 222 5.00 14.03 9.42
N PHE A 223 4.85 14.45 10.68
CA PHE A 223 5.42 15.72 11.17
C PHE A 223 6.92 15.78 10.99
N LEU A 224 7.62 14.64 11.11
CA LEU A 224 9.05 14.57 10.82
C LEU A 224 9.30 14.40 9.32
N PHE A 225 8.78 13.33 8.72
CA PHE A 225 9.13 12.94 7.35
C PHE A 225 8.71 13.98 6.32
N ASN A 226 7.48 14.50 6.40
CA ASN A 226 7.03 15.49 5.44
C ASN A 226 7.69 16.85 5.66
N THR A 227 8.00 17.23 6.90
CA THR A 227 8.78 18.44 7.16
C THR A 227 10.18 18.34 6.53
N LEU A 228 10.83 17.18 6.59
CA LEU A 228 12.10 16.95 5.90
C LEU A 228 11.94 17.01 4.38
N ALA A 229 10.89 16.38 3.83
CA ALA A 229 10.57 16.43 2.41
C ALA A 229 10.29 17.87 1.91
N MET A 230 9.64 18.70 2.72
CA MET A 230 9.37 20.11 2.41
C MET A 230 10.63 20.98 2.44
N LYS A 231 11.58 20.69 3.35
CA LYS A 231 12.88 21.37 3.44
C LYS A 231 13.86 20.94 2.35
N HIS A 232 13.81 19.67 1.97
CA HIS A 232 14.70 19.06 0.97
C HIS A 232 13.89 18.33 -0.10
N PRO A 233 13.09 19.07 -0.91
CA PRO A 233 12.19 18.44 -1.85
C PRO A 233 12.95 17.74 -2.96
N VAL A 234 12.37 16.65 -3.44
CA VAL A 234 12.98 15.86 -4.51
C VAL A 234 13.02 16.60 -5.84
N GLU A 235 12.15 17.59 -6.01
CA GLU A 235 12.08 18.51 -7.15
C GLU A 235 11.63 19.91 -6.69
N GLY A 236 12.16 20.94 -7.34
CA GLY A 236 11.82 22.34 -7.04
C GLY A 236 12.50 22.92 -5.80
N LYS A 237 12.04 24.10 -5.39
CA LYS A 237 12.57 24.82 -4.21
C LYS A 237 11.88 24.35 -2.92
N PRO A 238 12.54 24.48 -1.75
CA PRO A 238 11.91 24.23 -0.45
C PRO A 238 10.59 24.98 -0.29
N VAL A 239 9.65 24.39 0.43
CA VAL A 239 8.31 24.96 0.68
C VAL A 239 8.05 25.15 2.16
N SER A 240 7.32 26.22 2.47
CA SER A 240 6.82 26.48 3.82
C SER A 240 5.46 25.81 4.04
N ILE A 241 5.18 25.42 5.28
CA ILE A 241 3.87 24.89 5.68
C ILE A 241 2.72 25.89 5.46
N SER A 242 3.00 27.18 5.44
CA SER A 242 1.99 28.19 5.09
C SER A 242 1.41 28.01 3.69
N GLY A 243 2.11 27.34 2.77
CA GLY A 243 1.56 27.00 1.46
C GLY A 243 0.42 25.98 1.53
N TYR A 244 0.41 25.09 2.53
CA TYR A 244 -0.65 24.11 2.75
C TYR A 244 -2.00 24.80 2.97
N PHE A 245 -2.03 25.87 3.77
CA PHE A 245 -3.25 26.62 4.09
C PHE A 245 -3.76 27.54 2.97
N LYS A 246 -3.08 27.57 1.82
CA LYS A 246 -3.52 28.33 0.64
C LYS A 246 -4.33 27.48 -0.34
N GLY A 247 -4.49 26.19 -0.08
CA GLY A 247 -5.27 25.28 -0.90
C GLY A 247 -6.77 25.56 -0.77
N ASP A 248 -7.52 25.30 -1.84
CA ASP A 248 -8.97 25.28 -1.76
C ASP A 248 -9.49 23.93 -1.25
N MET A 249 -10.75 23.91 -0.81
CA MET A 249 -11.37 22.70 -0.26
C MET A 249 -11.38 21.54 -1.26
N SER A 250 -11.57 21.83 -2.55
CA SER A 250 -11.58 20.81 -3.61
C SER A 250 -10.24 20.08 -3.70
N THR A 251 -9.14 20.83 -3.63
CA THR A 251 -7.78 20.31 -3.67
C THR A 251 -7.48 19.43 -2.46
N HIS A 252 -7.84 19.89 -1.25
CA HIS A 252 -7.68 19.11 -0.03
C HIS A 252 -8.52 17.82 -0.07
N LEU A 253 -9.77 17.88 -0.55
CA LEU A 253 -10.64 16.72 -0.66
C LEU A 253 -10.07 15.64 -1.60
N VAL A 254 -9.40 16.02 -2.68
CA VAL A 254 -8.71 15.05 -3.56
C VAL A 254 -7.60 14.32 -2.79
N GLY A 255 -6.83 15.04 -1.97
CA GLY A 255 -5.78 14.43 -1.13
C GLY A 255 -6.33 13.51 -0.03
N VAL A 256 -7.37 13.97 0.68
CA VAL A 256 -8.08 13.19 1.69
C VAL A 256 -8.68 11.92 1.07
N LEU A 257 -9.27 12.03 -0.12
CA LEU A 257 -9.79 10.88 -0.86
C LEU A 257 -8.70 9.85 -1.18
N GLY A 258 -7.48 10.30 -1.50
CA GLY A 258 -6.33 9.40 -1.67
C GLY A 258 -6.03 8.59 -0.42
N GLY A 259 -6.01 9.25 0.74
CA GLY A 259 -5.82 8.60 2.04
C GLY A 259 -6.93 7.62 2.38
N VAL A 260 -8.19 8.02 2.15
CA VAL A 260 -9.36 7.17 2.33
C VAL A 260 -9.27 5.92 1.45
N ILE A 261 -9.03 6.07 0.15
CA ILE A 261 -8.92 4.93 -0.79
C ILE A 261 -7.86 3.96 -0.29
N TRP A 262 -6.68 4.45 0.07
CA TRP A 262 -5.60 3.58 0.56
C TRP A 262 -5.99 2.86 1.85
N CYS A 263 -6.58 3.58 2.81
CA CYS A 263 -6.94 3.03 4.10
C CYS A 263 -8.12 2.03 4.01
N ILE A 264 -9.04 2.16 3.03
CA ILE A 264 -10.05 1.11 2.75
C ILE A 264 -9.32 -0.20 2.44
N GLY A 265 -8.33 -0.15 1.56
CA GLY A 265 -7.53 -1.32 1.22
C GLY A 265 -6.77 -1.87 2.43
N GLN A 266 -6.16 -1.00 3.23
CA GLN A 266 -5.46 -1.44 4.44
C GLN A 266 -6.39 -2.13 5.45
N SER A 267 -7.60 -1.61 5.66
CA SER A 267 -8.60 -2.22 6.52
C SER A 267 -9.01 -3.59 6.00
N PHE A 268 -9.37 -3.72 4.72
CA PHE A 268 -9.76 -5.01 4.15
C PHE A 268 -8.62 -6.03 4.14
N SER A 269 -7.38 -5.59 3.93
CA SER A 269 -6.22 -6.48 4.03
C SER A 269 -6.08 -7.07 5.44
N MET A 270 -6.22 -6.25 6.49
CA MET A 270 -6.11 -6.73 7.87
C MET A 270 -7.29 -7.61 8.26
N ILE A 271 -8.51 -7.24 7.87
CA ILE A 271 -9.72 -8.04 8.13
C ILE A 271 -9.63 -9.41 7.45
N ALA A 272 -9.10 -9.50 6.22
CA ALA A 272 -8.93 -10.75 5.49
C ALA A 272 -7.80 -11.65 6.06
N SER A 273 -6.86 -11.06 6.79
CA SER A 273 -5.58 -11.70 7.11
C SER A 273 -5.68 -12.87 8.09
N GLU A 274 -6.72 -12.97 8.92
CA GLU A 274 -6.98 -14.16 9.75
C GLU A 274 -7.22 -15.38 8.86
N LYS A 275 -8.11 -15.27 7.86
CA LYS A 275 -8.46 -16.40 6.98
C LYS A 275 -7.42 -16.64 5.90
N ALA A 276 -6.97 -15.59 5.23
CA ALA A 276 -6.01 -15.71 4.13
C ALA A 276 -4.56 -15.86 4.60
N GLY A 277 -4.21 -15.36 5.78
CA GLY A 277 -2.82 -15.28 6.24
C GLY A 277 -2.11 -14.01 5.77
N ALA A 278 -1.15 -13.54 6.56
CA ALA A 278 -0.46 -12.28 6.33
C ALA A 278 0.27 -12.24 4.98
N ALA A 279 0.95 -13.32 4.59
CA ALA A 279 1.69 -13.38 3.33
C ALA A 279 0.79 -13.28 2.10
N ILE A 280 -0.33 -14.02 2.10
CA ILE A 280 -1.30 -14.02 0.99
C ILE A 280 -2.03 -12.68 0.94
N SER A 281 -2.53 -12.18 2.08
CA SER A 281 -3.21 -10.88 2.13
C SER A 281 -2.33 -9.72 1.69
N TYR A 282 -1.07 -9.71 2.12
CA TYR A 282 -0.10 -8.72 1.69
C TYR A 282 0.25 -8.89 0.20
N GLY A 283 0.55 -10.11 -0.25
CA GLY A 283 0.95 -10.40 -1.63
C GLY A 283 -0.13 -10.04 -2.64
N LEU A 284 -1.37 -10.43 -2.39
CA LEU A 284 -2.52 -10.06 -3.21
C LEU A 284 -2.78 -8.55 -3.18
N GLY A 285 -2.71 -7.92 -2.00
CA GLY A 285 -2.83 -6.47 -1.86
C GLY A 285 -1.77 -5.71 -2.67
N GLN A 286 -0.51 -6.15 -2.65
CA GLN A 286 0.57 -5.55 -3.42
C GLN A 286 0.49 -5.82 -4.93
N GLY A 287 -0.46 -6.65 -5.37
CA GLY A 287 -0.93 -6.66 -6.75
C GLY A 287 -1.40 -5.28 -7.24
N ALA A 288 -1.52 -4.30 -6.34
CA ALA A 288 -1.55 -2.87 -6.60
C ALA A 288 -0.59 -2.40 -7.69
N THR A 289 0.57 -3.05 -7.85
CA THR A 289 1.50 -2.82 -8.96
C THR A 289 0.81 -2.97 -10.32
N LEU A 290 0.04 -4.04 -10.51
CA LEU A 290 -0.70 -4.32 -11.74
C LEU A 290 -1.77 -3.25 -11.99
N VAL A 291 -2.54 -2.93 -10.96
CA VAL A 291 -3.62 -1.93 -11.03
C VAL A 291 -3.05 -0.55 -11.38
N SER A 292 -1.96 -0.14 -10.72
CA SER A 292 -1.29 1.13 -11.00
C SER A 292 -0.70 1.17 -12.43
N ALA A 293 -0.12 0.07 -12.90
CA ALA A 293 0.33 -0.04 -14.28
C ALA A 293 -0.83 0.11 -15.29
N LEU A 294 -1.99 -0.49 -15.02
CA LEU A 294 -3.20 -0.32 -15.86
C LEU A 294 -3.66 1.14 -15.90
N TRP A 295 -3.69 1.84 -14.76
CA TRP A 295 -3.98 3.28 -14.74
C TRP A 295 -2.99 4.07 -15.60
N GLY A 296 -1.69 3.79 -15.46
CA GLY A 296 -0.62 4.41 -16.25
C GLY A 296 -0.77 4.20 -17.75
N ILE A 297 -1.07 2.96 -18.17
CA ILE A 297 -1.18 2.57 -19.58
C ILE A 297 -2.49 3.04 -20.21
N LEU A 298 -3.64 2.77 -19.58
CA LEU A 298 -4.95 2.94 -20.20
C LEU A 298 -5.51 4.36 -20.04
N ILE A 299 -5.37 4.93 -18.84
CA ILE A 299 -6.00 6.21 -18.49
C ILE A 299 -5.03 7.35 -18.71
N TRP A 300 -3.83 7.25 -18.14
CA TRP A 300 -2.81 8.28 -18.28
C TRP A 300 -2.02 8.21 -19.59
N LYS A 301 -2.14 7.11 -20.33
CA LYS A 301 -1.51 6.91 -21.63
C LYS A 301 0.00 7.19 -21.60
N GLU A 302 0.67 6.80 -20.52
CA GLU A 302 2.10 7.07 -20.29
C GLU A 302 3.01 6.38 -21.33
N PHE A 303 2.49 5.35 -22.00
CA PHE A 303 3.17 4.62 -23.09
C PHE A 303 2.75 5.08 -24.49
N LYS A 304 2.03 6.21 -24.63
CA LYS A 304 1.62 6.71 -25.95
C LYS A 304 2.85 7.05 -26.80
N GLY A 305 2.97 6.39 -27.96
CA GLY A 305 4.13 6.55 -28.85
C GLY A 305 5.31 5.63 -28.54
N ALA A 306 5.20 4.74 -27.55
CA ALA A 306 6.22 3.75 -27.26
C ALA A 306 6.35 2.70 -28.40
N PRO A 307 7.54 2.12 -28.62
CA PRO A 307 7.73 1.07 -29.61
C PRO A 307 6.85 -0.17 -29.33
N ALA A 308 6.45 -0.90 -30.37
CA ALA A 308 5.60 -2.10 -30.25
C ALA A 308 6.16 -3.18 -29.31
N ILE A 309 7.48 -3.21 -29.08
CA ILE A 309 8.10 -4.11 -28.09
C ILE A 309 7.66 -3.79 -26.65
N SER A 310 7.41 -2.53 -26.31
CA SER A 310 6.93 -2.11 -24.99
C SER A 310 5.54 -2.70 -24.71
N ASN A 311 4.66 -2.69 -25.71
CA ASN A 311 3.31 -3.24 -25.57
C ASN A 311 3.36 -4.76 -25.35
N ARG A 312 4.20 -5.48 -26.11
CA ARG A 312 4.39 -6.93 -25.94
C ARG A 312 4.91 -7.29 -24.56
N LEU A 313 5.87 -6.53 -24.05
CA LEU A 313 6.41 -6.72 -22.70
C LEU A 313 5.36 -6.44 -21.61
N ASN A 314 4.51 -5.42 -21.78
CA ASN A 314 3.41 -5.14 -20.85
C ASN A 314 2.33 -6.24 -20.86
N VAL A 315 2.03 -6.84 -22.01
CA VAL A 315 1.11 -7.99 -22.08
C VAL A 315 1.70 -9.21 -21.37
N GLY A 316 2.99 -9.50 -21.61
CA GLY A 316 3.70 -10.58 -20.92
C GLY A 316 3.73 -10.38 -19.41
N MET A 317 4.01 -9.16 -18.95
CA MET A 317 3.89 -8.78 -17.54
C MET A 317 2.49 -9.11 -17.00
N PHE A 318 1.43 -8.66 -17.67
CA PHE A 318 0.06 -8.86 -17.21
C PHE A 318 -0.29 -10.35 -17.04
N ILE A 319 0.05 -11.17 -18.03
CA ILE A 319 -0.21 -12.62 -18.00
C ILE A 319 0.51 -13.27 -16.82
N LEU A 320 1.81 -13.03 -16.68
CA LEU A 320 2.60 -13.62 -15.59
C LEU A 320 2.12 -13.14 -14.21
N PHE A 321 1.72 -11.88 -14.11
CA PHE A 321 1.23 -11.30 -12.86
C PHE A 321 -0.09 -11.95 -12.44
N VAL A 322 -1.05 -12.09 -13.36
CA VAL A 322 -2.35 -12.74 -13.09
C VAL A 322 -2.15 -14.21 -12.72
N ILE A 323 -1.31 -14.95 -13.44
CA ILE A 323 -0.99 -16.34 -13.09
C ILE A 323 -0.36 -16.39 -11.69
N GLY A 324 0.63 -15.52 -11.41
CA GLY A 324 1.28 -15.46 -10.10
C GLY A 324 0.33 -15.15 -8.94
N LEU A 325 -0.62 -14.23 -9.13
CA LEU A 325 -1.69 -13.98 -8.15
C LEU A 325 -2.60 -15.19 -7.98
N GLY A 326 -2.92 -15.90 -9.08
CA GLY A 326 -3.66 -17.16 -9.03
C GLY A 326 -2.97 -18.22 -8.17
N PHE A 327 -1.64 -18.34 -8.28
CA PHE A 327 -0.82 -19.19 -7.41
C PHE A 327 -0.89 -18.77 -5.94
N LEU A 328 -0.83 -17.46 -5.64
CA LEU A 328 -1.00 -16.98 -4.26
C LEU A 328 -2.39 -17.28 -3.69
N ILE A 329 -3.45 -17.14 -4.50
CA ILE A 329 -4.82 -17.51 -4.10
C ILE A 329 -4.91 -19.02 -3.86
N TYR A 330 -4.34 -19.83 -4.73
CA TYR A 330 -4.40 -21.28 -4.59
C TYR A 330 -3.60 -21.78 -3.37
N ALA A 331 -2.54 -21.09 -2.98
CA ALA A 331 -1.74 -21.45 -1.83
C ALA A 331 -2.51 -21.45 -0.50
N GLY A 332 -3.54 -20.62 -0.36
CA GLY A 332 -4.37 -20.55 0.85
C GLY A 332 -5.70 -21.31 0.76
N ALA A 333 -6.00 -21.91 -0.40
CA ALA A 333 -7.23 -22.64 -0.66
C ALA A 333 -7.23 -24.04 -0.06
#